data_AF-A0A0K2TPV4-F1
#
_entry.id   AF-A0A0K2TPV4-F1
#
_cell.length_a   1.000
_cell.length_b   1.000
_cell.length_c   1.000
_cell.angle_alpha   90.00
_cell.angle_beta   90.00
_cell.angle_gamma   90.00
#
_symmetry.space_group_name_H-M   'P 1'
#
loop_
_entity.id
_entity.type
_entity.pdbx_description
1 polymer ?
#
loop_
_entity_poly.entity_id
_entity_poly.type
_entity_poly.pdbx_seq_one_letter_code
_entity_poly.pdbx_strand_id
1 'polypeptide(L)'
;MNMLFFIVLIIGHQLLICNALTFNESVYFETSRSGGGYNSGSRIWNHVDCVYNYMICIHDYRPTEYCLLSLEGCSHTKIHFGKGGSGIEISVVESGENSTLPESSFVSNGTASSSGSSSSSGFTQNQTTIVSSSSAYTFNERPLNITSCESISIENSQDGVYEIDFEGNKKLVYCFWRGNQTYTIVQRRGQFSSPYNYFDKNWKDYRNGFGEPDKEHWLGLDYMTSLMRRPQDLTILLFDENIKKVRIKLLNAVISGRNSSFSLKYDAVIAFDELKNRSITLPKSTPISGLKFSTRDKNSYPDQKNCANLFTGGWWFDPFKDCGLSNLNGLNYKGKYGNVTSNGIFWDSFRGKYYSLLISRMFVSKPRRVAKLAINLYSESTLRRFIGQVVFEQTHGLLIMNGKVVSLTSGKHGAAIVETSSLGDACQGLGKHFNPSGKNHGSPSAEDRHEGDLGNIIVYDEKEVIEFTFVSDKLSIESISPHHLILGRTFVIYEGEDDLGLGLSSNSKVDGNVGKPV
;
A
#
# COMPACT_ATOMS: atom_id res chain seq x y z
N MET A 1 -8.96 -30.75 -9.31
CA MET A 1 -7.49 -30.79 -9.16
C MET A 1 -7.23 -30.85 -7.67
N ASN A 2 -6.77 -31.98 -7.14
CA ASN A 2 -6.58 -32.13 -5.69
C ASN A 2 -5.29 -31.41 -5.30
N MET A 3 -5.38 -30.33 -4.51
CA MET A 3 -4.22 -29.67 -3.92
C MET A 3 -4.12 -30.04 -2.45
N LEU A 4 -2.93 -30.46 -2.05
CA LEU A 4 -2.56 -30.65 -0.65
C LEU A 4 -1.88 -29.36 -0.18
N PHE A 5 -2.38 -28.75 0.89
CA PHE A 5 -1.72 -27.60 1.52
C PHE A 5 -1.18 -28.03 2.89
N PHE A 6 0.05 -27.61 3.18
CA PHE A 6 0.64 -27.73 4.50
C PHE A 6 0.51 -26.39 5.22
N ILE A 7 -0.25 -26.37 6.31
CA ILE A 7 -0.39 -25.21 7.17
C ILE A 7 0.54 -25.43 8.36
N VAL A 8 1.50 -24.53 8.55
CA VAL A 8 2.41 -24.55 9.70
C VAL A 8 1.99 -23.45 10.65
N LEU A 9 1.56 -23.83 11.85
CA LEU A 9 1.20 -22.93 12.95
C LEU A 9 2.29 -23.04 14.04
N ILE A 10 2.78 -21.90 14.50
CA ILE A 10 3.66 -21.82 15.66
C ILE A 10 2.84 -21.20 16.79
N ILE A 11 2.60 -21.96 17.85
CA ILE A 11 1.88 -21.51 19.04
C ILE A 11 2.83 -21.65 20.23
N GLY A 12 3.34 -20.52 20.73
CA GLY A 12 4.41 -20.52 21.72
C GLY A 12 5.69 -21.19 21.21
N HIS A 13 6.13 -22.27 21.88
CA HIS A 13 7.30 -23.08 21.48
C HIS A 13 6.95 -24.38 20.71
N GLN A 14 5.68 -24.60 20.35
CA GLN A 14 5.27 -25.81 19.63
C GLN A 14 4.98 -25.52 18.16
N LEU A 15 5.48 -26.41 17.28
CA LEU A 15 5.19 -26.44 15.85
C LEU A 15 4.02 -27.39 15.61
N LEU A 16 2.91 -26.87 15.07
CA LEU A 16 1.78 -27.68 14.61
C LEU A 16 1.74 -27.68 13.07
N ILE A 17 1.61 -28.87 12.48
CA ILE A 17 1.42 -29.03 11.04
C ILE A 17 -0.01 -29.54 10.83
N CYS A 18 -0.84 -28.72 10.21
CA CYS A 18 -2.19 -29.08 9.79
C CYS A 18 -2.19 -29.38 8.30
N ASN A 19 -2.70 -30.53 7.91
CA ASN A 19 -2.93 -30.87 6.51
C ASN A 19 -4.31 -30.36 6.13
N ALA A 20 -4.38 -29.55 5.06
CA ALA A 20 -5.65 -29.16 4.46
C ALA A 20 -5.79 -29.83 3.09
N LEU A 21 -6.86 -30.59 2.93
CA LEU A 21 -7.26 -31.25 1.69
C LEU A 21 -8.48 -30.53 1.12
N THR A 22 -8.48 -30.26 -0.19
CA THR A 22 -9.66 -29.72 -0.88
C THR A 22 -10.24 -30.76 -1.84
N PHE A 23 -11.54 -31.00 -1.74
CA PHE A 23 -12.29 -31.90 -2.63
C PHE A 23 -13.70 -31.34 -2.85
N ASN A 24 -14.10 -31.16 -4.12
CA ASN A 24 -15.42 -30.63 -4.51
C ASN A 24 -15.90 -29.46 -3.64
N GLU A 25 -15.17 -28.33 -3.69
CA GLU A 25 -15.55 -27.07 -3.00
C GLU A 25 -15.65 -27.18 -1.46
N SER A 26 -15.19 -28.30 -0.89
CA SER A 26 -15.11 -28.53 0.56
C SER A 26 -13.65 -28.53 1.02
N VAL A 27 -13.38 -27.89 2.17
CA VAL A 27 -12.06 -27.86 2.81
C VAL A 27 -12.05 -28.78 4.02
N TYR A 28 -11.15 -29.75 4.03
CA TYR A 28 -10.95 -30.73 5.09
C TYR A 28 -9.69 -30.38 5.88
N PHE A 29 -9.80 -30.23 7.20
CA PHE A 29 -8.66 -30.00 8.08
C PHE A 29 -8.34 -31.27 8.86
N GLU A 30 -7.13 -31.77 8.72
CA GLU A 30 -6.60 -32.87 9.51
C GLU A 30 -5.47 -32.34 10.38
N THR A 31 -5.64 -32.42 11.70
CA THR A 31 -4.61 -32.02 12.66
C THR A 31 -3.82 -33.26 13.06
N SER A 32 -2.49 -33.18 13.02
CA SER A 32 -1.64 -34.20 13.62
C SER A 32 -0.70 -33.53 14.60
N ARG A 33 -0.64 -34.07 15.83
CA ARG A 33 0.27 -33.59 16.88
C ARG A 33 1.53 -34.46 16.83
N SER A 34 2.70 -33.85 16.75
CA SER A 34 3.97 -34.59 16.91
C SER A 34 4.18 -34.91 18.39
N GLY A 35 3.78 -36.12 18.79
CA GLY A 35 4.05 -36.69 20.11
C GLY A 35 2.83 -37.26 20.82
N GLY A 36 2.62 -38.58 20.69
CA GLY A 36 1.82 -39.40 21.60
C GLY A 36 0.37 -39.70 21.20
N GLY A 37 0.11 -40.96 20.80
CA GLY A 37 -1.09 -41.76 21.09
C GLY A 37 -2.47 -41.34 20.56
N TYR A 38 -2.92 -42.02 19.50
CA TYR A 38 -4.32 -42.30 19.04
C TYR A 38 -5.46 -41.28 19.28
N ASN A 39 -5.96 -40.67 18.20
CA ASN A 39 -7.31 -40.91 17.63
C ASN A 39 -7.52 -40.01 16.39
N SER A 40 -7.51 -40.61 15.19
CA SER A 40 -7.86 -39.94 13.93
C SER A 40 -9.38 -39.76 13.86
N GLY A 41 -9.88 -38.59 14.26
CA GLY A 41 -11.28 -38.21 14.09
C GLY A 41 -11.45 -37.30 12.88
N SER A 42 -11.84 -37.86 11.73
CA SER A 42 -12.32 -37.09 10.59
C SER A 42 -13.73 -36.55 10.90
N ARG A 43 -13.89 -35.23 11.04
CA ARG A 43 -15.21 -34.58 11.10
C ARG A 43 -15.51 -33.90 9.77
N ILE A 44 -16.69 -34.19 9.22
CA ILE A 44 -17.24 -33.61 8.00
C ILE A 44 -17.99 -32.34 8.40
N TRP A 45 -17.69 -31.20 7.77
CA TRP A 45 -18.43 -29.95 7.95
C TRP A 45 -19.09 -29.55 6.63
N ASN A 46 -20.32 -29.05 6.71
CA ASN A 46 -21.19 -28.79 5.56
C ASN A 46 -20.67 -27.67 4.64
N HIS A 47 -21.05 -27.78 3.36
CA HIS A 47 -20.83 -26.90 2.21
C HIS A 47 -20.47 -25.44 2.54
N VAL A 48 -19.30 -25.00 2.07
CA VAL A 48 -18.92 -23.59 2.02
C VAL A 48 -18.35 -23.30 0.63
N ASP A 49 -19.16 -22.72 -0.26
CA ASP A 49 -18.73 -22.30 -1.59
C ASP A 49 -17.84 -21.06 -1.48
N CYS A 50 -16.52 -21.23 -1.38
CA CYS A 50 -15.58 -20.11 -1.42
C CYS A 50 -14.35 -20.41 -2.31
N VAL A 51 -13.94 -19.42 -3.12
CA VAL A 51 -12.74 -19.46 -3.99
C VAL A 51 -11.60 -18.75 -3.26
N TYR A 52 -10.50 -19.45 -2.95
CA TYR A 52 -9.48 -18.98 -2.01
C TYR A 52 -8.15 -18.55 -2.63
N ASN A 53 -7.43 -17.65 -1.93
CA ASN A 53 -6.11 -17.16 -2.34
C ASN A 53 -5.00 -17.17 -1.26
N TYR A 54 -5.11 -16.70 0.00
CA TYR A 54 -3.99 -16.82 0.98
C TYR A 54 -4.41 -16.64 2.45
N MET A 55 -3.58 -17.11 3.40
CA MET A 55 -3.73 -16.92 4.86
C MET A 55 -2.51 -16.17 5.44
N ILE A 56 -2.73 -15.19 6.35
CA ILE A 56 -1.68 -14.44 7.06
C ILE A 56 -1.91 -14.62 8.58
N CYS A 57 -0.91 -15.10 9.32
CA CYS A 57 -0.94 -15.12 10.78
C CYS A 57 -0.27 -13.84 11.32
N ILE A 58 -0.96 -13.09 12.18
CA ILE A 58 -0.39 -11.95 12.92
C ILE A 58 -0.08 -12.45 14.33
N HIS A 59 1.18 -12.35 14.74
CA HIS A 59 1.60 -12.58 16.12
C HIS A 59 1.50 -11.24 16.86
N ASP A 60 0.66 -11.16 17.90
CA ASP A 60 0.72 -10.04 18.85
C ASP A 60 0.97 -10.56 20.26
N TYR A 61 1.85 -9.88 20.98
CA TYR A 61 2.41 -10.29 22.28
C TYR A 61 1.43 -9.96 23.43
N ARG A 62 0.22 -10.55 23.46
CA ARG A 62 -0.69 -10.54 24.62
C ARG A 62 -1.54 -11.84 24.70
N PRO A 63 -1.96 -12.30 25.89
CA PRO A 63 -2.40 -13.68 26.14
C PRO A 63 -3.83 -14.03 25.68
N THR A 64 -4.36 -13.33 24.67
CA THR A 64 -5.60 -13.71 23.97
C THR A 64 -5.27 -13.87 22.50
N GLU A 65 -5.00 -15.11 22.10
CA GLU A 65 -4.60 -15.48 20.74
C GLU A 65 -5.81 -15.34 19.79
N TYR A 66 -5.70 -14.48 18.78
CA TYR A 66 -6.66 -14.41 17.67
C TYR A 66 -5.90 -14.61 16.36
N CYS A 67 -6.30 -15.58 15.54
CA CYS A 67 -5.90 -15.66 14.13
C CYS A 67 -7.02 -15.10 13.26
N LEU A 68 -6.74 -14.07 12.47
CA LEU A 68 -7.67 -13.52 11.48
C LEU A 68 -7.51 -14.26 10.14
N LEU A 69 -8.51 -15.06 9.78
CA LEU A 69 -8.64 -15.59 8.43
C LEU A 69 -9.42 -14.56 7.59
N SER A 70 -8.75 -13.88 6.65
CA SER A 70 -9.44 -13.04 5.67
C SER A 70 -9.72 -13.86 4.41
N LEU A 71 -10.97 -14.23 4.22
CA LEU A 71 -11.46 -14.90 3.02
C LEU A 71 -12.13 -13.85 2.13
N GLU A 72 -11.45 -13.38 1.08
CA GLU A 72 -12.08 -12.50 0.07
C GLU A 72 -13.20 -13.29 -0.64
N GLY A 73 -14.47 -12.97 -0.33
CA GLY A 73 -15.65 -13.52 -1.01
C GLY A 73 -16.72 -14.14 -0.09
N CYS A 74 -16.45 -14.37 1.19
CA CYS A 74 -17.43 -14.91 2.12
C CYS A 74 -18.00 -13.76 2.96
N SER A 75 -19.14 -13.17 2.57
CA SER A 75 -19.91 -12.30 3.47
C SER A 75 -20.51 -13.15 4.58
N HIS A 76 -20.14 -12.88 5.84
CA HIS A 76 -20.74 -13.43 7.08
C HIS A 76 -20.17 -14.72 7.68
N THR A 77 -18.85 -14.93 7.70
CA THR A 77 -18.27 -16.05 8.47
C THR A 77 -17.12 -15.59 9.36
N LYS A 78 -17.32 -15.65 10.68
CA LYS A 78 -16.24 -15.52 11.69
C LYS A 78 -15.87 -16.92 12.17
N ILE A 79 -14.58 -17.26 12.10
CA ILE A 79 -14.04 -18.50 12.65
C ILE A 79 -13.34 -18.16 13.97
N HIS A 80 -13.81 -18.74 15.07
CA HIS A 80 -13.25 -18.56 16.39
C HIS A 80 -12.27 -19.70 16.70
N PHE A 81 -11.08 -19.36 17.20
CA PHE A 81 -10.13 -20.32 17.76
C PHE A 81 -10.08 -20.12 19.27
N GLY A 82 -10.67 -21.05 20.01
CA GLY A 82 -10.69 -21.04 21.48
C GLY A 82 -9.73 -22.08 22.05
N LYS A 83 -9.21 -21.84 23.25
CA LYS A 83 -8.45 -22.83 24.03
C LYS A 83 -9.43 -23.54 24.99
N GLY A 84 -9.98 -24.67 24.56
CA GLY A 84 -10.76 -25.57 25.41
C GLY A 84 -9.84 -26.46 26.25
N GLY A 85 -10.31 -26.93 27.40
CA GLY A 85 -9.51 -27.59 28.45
C GLY A 85 -8.67 -28.83 28.07
N SER A 86 -8.70 -29.28 26.81
CA SER A 86 -7.82 -30.32 26.27
C SER A 86 -7.47 -30.17 24.77
N GLY A 87 -7.73 -29.01 24.15
CA GLY A 87 -7.47 -28.79 22.72
C GLY A 87 -7.94 -27.44 22.19
N ILE A 88 -7.56 -27.12 20.94
CA ILE A 88 -8.07 -25.95 20.22
C ILE A 88 -9.48 -26.27 19.74
N GLU A 89 -10.44 -25.42 20.09
CA GLU A 89 -11.84 -25.52 19.66
C GLU A 89 -12.06 -24.53 18.50
N ILE A 90 -12.62 -25.01 17.38
CA ILE A 90 -12.92 -24.19 16.21
C ILE A 90 -14.44 -24.13 16.07
N SER A 91 -15.02 -22.92 16.16
CA SER A 91 -16.45 -22.71 15.98
C SER A 91 -16.73 -21.68 14.87
N VAL A 92 -17.77 -21.94 14.09
CA VAL A 92 -18.28 -21.05 13.03
C VAL A 92 -19.52 -20.36 13.59
N VAL A 93 -19.52 -19.02 13.61
CA VAL A 93 -20.68 -18.24 14.04
C VAL A 93 -21.30 -17.56 12.82
N GLU A 94 -22.53 -17.94 12.46
CA GLU A 94 -23.33 -17.23 11.46
C GLU A 94 -23.85 -15.91 12.07
N SER A 95 -23.68 -14.79 11.37
CA SER A 95 -24.22 -13.52 11.83
C SER A 95 -25.73 -13.47 11.59
N GLY A 96 -26.49 -13.98 12.54
CA GLY A 96 -27.94 -14.03 12.44
C GLY A 96 -28.72 -14.40 13.70
N GLU A 97 -28.12 -14.54 14.89
CA GLU A 97 -28.88 -14.77 16.13
C GLU A 97 -28.24 -14.09 17.34
N ASN A 98 -29.03 -13.31 18.09
CA ASN A 98 -28.69 -12.86 19.44
C ASN A 98 -28.58 -14.10 20.34
N SER A 99 -27.37 -14.60 20.59
CA SER A 99 -27.14 -15.62 21.60
C SER A 99 -26.10 -15.14 22.61
N THR A 100 -26.58 -14.92 23.83
CA THR A 100 -25.78 -14.82 25.05
C THR A 100 -24.92 -16.08 25.20
N LEU A 101 -23.64 -15.89 25.50
CA LEU A 101 -22.68 -16.94 25.85
C LEU A 101 -23.28 -17.89 26.92
N PRO A 102 -23.16 -19.23 26.79
CA PRO A 102 -23.48 -20.11 27.90
C PRO A 102 -22.37 -20.01 28.94
N GLU A 103 -22.76 -19.66 30.17
CA GLU A 103 -21.92 -19.82 31.36
C GLU A 103 -21.45 -21.28 31.49
N SER A 104 -20.19 -21.42 31.87
CA SER A 104 -19.54 -22.67 32.23
C SER A 104 -20.35 -23.48 33.25
N SER A 105 -20.76 -24.70 32.91
CA SER A 105 -21.16 -25.72 33.87
C SER A 105 -20.15 -26.86 33.88
N PHE A 106 -19.16 -26.73 34.78
CA PHE A 106 -18.40 -27.85 35.28
C PHE A 106 -19.34 -28.73 36.11
N VAL A 107 -19.60 -29.96 35.65
CA VAL A 107 -20.17 -31.03 36.48
C VAL A 107 -19.00 -31.81 37.08
N SER A 108 -18.72 -31.58 38.36
CA SER A 108 -17.90 -32.46 39.19
C SER A 108 -18.82 -33.42 39.94
N ASN A 109 -18.61 -34.72 39.73
CA ASN A 109 -19.18 -35.76 40.58
C ASN A 109 -18.53 -35.69 41.97
N GLY A 110 -19.34 -35.39 42.99
CA GLY A 110 -18.95 -35.43 44.39
C GLY A 110 -20.16 -35.78 45.24
N THR A 111 -20.18 -37.02 45.73
CA THR A 111 -21.13 -37.57 46.71
C THR A 111 -21.01 -36.87 48.07
N ALA A 112 -22.12 -36.36 48.63
CA ALA A 112 -22.43 -36.40 50.07
C ALA A 112 -23.81 -35.77 50.40
N SER A 113 -24.69 -36.63 50.95
CA SER A 113 -25.60 -36.41 52.09
C SER A 113 -26.48 -35.15 52.23
N SER A 114 -27.79 -35.40 52.04
CA SER A 114 -28.90 -35.16 52.99
C SER A 114 -29.32 -33.76 53.47
N SER A 115 -30.64 -33.55 53.28
CA SER A 115 -31.64 -32.96 54.19
C SER A 115 -31.81 -31.44 54.27
N GLY A 116 -33.05 -30.98 54.11
CA GLY A 116 -33.49 -29.65 54.53
C GLY A 116 -34.63 -29.05 53.72
N SER A 117 -35.85 -29.26 54.18
CA SER A 117 -37.13 -28.70 53.71
C SER A 117 -37.36 -27.22 54.04
N SER A 118 -38.41 -26.64 53.42
CA SER A 118 -39.18 -25.43 53.79
C SER A 118 -38.58 -24.08 53.36
N SER A 119 -39.31 -23.02 52.97
CA SER A 119 -40.74 -22.69 53.01
C SER A 119 -41.00 -21.45 52.15
N SER A 120 -42.23 -21.35 51.65
CA SER A 120 -42.89 -20.19 51.04
C SER A 120 -43.18 -19.04 52.01
N SER A 121 -43.01 -17.79 51.54
CA SER A 121 -43.83 -16.60 51.86
C SER A 121 -43.19 -15.41 51.12
N GLY A 122 -43.82 -14.61 50.27
CA GLY A 122 -45.13 -13.99 50.40
C GLY A 122 -44.91 -12.47 50.49
N PHE A 123 -45.64 -11.71 49.66
CA PHE A 123 -46.01 -10.29 49.75
C PHE A 123 -45.77 -9.42 48.51
N THR A 124 -46.81 -8.64 48.28
CA THR A 124 -47.33 -7.95 47.09
C THR A 124 -46.98 -6.46 47.07
N GLN A 125 -47.01 -5.86 45.86
CA GLN A 125 -47.49 -4.51 45.46
C GLN A 125 -47.48 -3.39 46.54
N ASN A 126 -47.07 -2.14 46.30
CA ASN A 126 -47.23 -1.29 45.11
C ASN A 126 -46.50 0.07 45.32
N GLN A 127 -46.05 0.67 44.21
CA GLN A 127 -45.89 2.10 43.91
C GLN A 127 -45.57 3.12 45.02
N THR A 128 -44.45 3.84 44.85
CA THR A 128 -44.47 5.32 44.83
C THR A 128 -43.30 5.87 44.00
N THR A 129 -43.63 6.82 43.14
CA THR A 129 -42.79 7.53 42.16
C THR A 129 -41.80 8.48 42.82
N ILE A 130 -40.52 8.49 42.41
CA ILE A 130 -39.67 9.68 42.45
C ILE A 130 -38.88 9.79 41.13
N VAL A 131 -38.91 10.99 40.59
CA VAL A 131 -38.39 11.48 39.31
C VAL A 131 -36.86 11.37 39.23
N SER A 132 -36.34 10.91 38.10
CA SER A 132 -35.01 11.29 37.62
C SER A 132 -35.06 11.56 36.13
N SER A 133 -34.89 12.84 35.80
CA SER A 133 -34.71 13.38 34.47
C SER A 133 -33.50 12.75 33.77
N SER A 134 -33.73 12.14 32.61
CA SER A 134 -32.70 12.04 31.57
C SER A 134 -33.37 12.31 30.23
N SER A 135 -33.19 13.53 29.76
CA SER A 135 -33.56 13.99 28.43
C SER A 135 -32.92 13.04 27.39
N ALA A 136 -33.74 12.29 26.66
CA ALA A 136 -33.28 11.58 25.48
C ALA A 136 -32.90 12.62 24.42
N TYR A 137 -31.62 12.94 24.33
CA TYR A 137 -31.08 13.63 23.16
C TYR A 137 -31.12 12.66 21.99
N THR A 138 -32.19 12.71 21.20
CA THR A 138 -32.20 12.13 19.87
C THR A 138 -31.25 12.95 19.01
N PHE A 139 -30.03 12.45 18.80
CA PHE A 139 -29.18 12.95 17.73
C PHE A 139 -29.90 12.64 16.41
N ASN A 140 -30.43 13.69 15.78
CA ASN A 140 -30.74 13.66 14.35
C ASN A 140 -29.41 13.51 13.61
N GLU A 141 -28.96 12.28 13.39
CA GLU A 141 -27.89 12.03 12.43
C GLU A 141 -28.40 12.46 11.06
N ARG A 142 -27.93 13.62 10.60
CA ARG A 142 -27.98 13.95 9.17
C ARG A 142 -27.29 12.78 8.45
N PRO A 143 -27.87 12.22 7.38
CA PRO A 143 -27.18 11.18 6.62
C PRO A 143 -25.80 11.70 6.24
N LEU A 144 -24.75 11.03 6.72
CA LEU A 144 -23.36 11.35 6.43
C LEU A 144 -23.21 11.30 4.90
N ASN A 145 -23.03 12.46 4.27
CA ASN A 145 -22.81 12.51 2.83
C ASN A 145 -21.35 12.13 2.55
N ILE A 146 -21.11 10.85 2.25
CA ILE A 146 -19.77 10.34 1.95
C ILE A 146 -19.40 10.78 0.53
N THR A 147 -18.50 11.74 0.42
CA THR A 147 -18.10 12.34 -0.87
C THR A 147 -16.85 11.71 -1.48
N SER A 148 -16.16 10.86 -0.71
CA SER A 148 -15.02 10.06 -1.15
C SER A 148 -14.70 8.96 -0.14
N CYS A 149 -13.99 7.92 -0.55
CA CYS A 149 -13.46 6.91 0.38
C CYS A 149 -12.68 7.53 1.55
N GLU A 150 -12.01 8.65 1.30
CA GLU A 150 -11.23 9.40 2.29
C GLU A 150 -12.09 10.11 3.35
N SER A 151 -13.33 10.47 3.02
CA SER A 151 -14.23 11.10 4.00
C SER A 151 -14.78 10.14 5.05
N ILE A 152 -14.52 8.83 4.87
CA ILE A 152 -14.87 7.79 5.83
C ILE A 152 -13.83 7.82 6.95
N SER A 153 -14.27 7.96 8.21
CA SER A 153 -13.36 7.94 9.36
C SER A 153 -12.60 6.61 9.42
N ILE A 154 -11.30 6.68 9.74
CA ILE A 154 -10.44 5.49 9.84
C ILE A 154 -10.93 4.53 10.93
N GLU A 155 -11.56 5.03 12.00
CA GLU A 155 -12.14 4.19 13.05
C GLU A 155 -13.34 3.35 12.58
N ASN A 156 -14.03 3.80 11.52
CA ASN A 156 -15.15 3.08 10.91
C ASN A 156 -14.77 2.45 9.57
N SER A 157 -13.48 2.40 9.22
CA SER A 157 -13.07 1.93 7.89
C SER A 157 -12.94 0.42 7.83
N GLN A 158 -13.70 -0.19 6.92
CA GLN A 158 -13.58 -1.59 6.55
C GLN A 158 -13.46 -1.70 5.03
N ASP A 159 -12.52 -2.50 4.53
CA ASP A 159 -12.43 -2.76 3.09
C ASP A 159 -13.79 -3.24 2.56
N GLY A 160 -14.33 -2.58 1.53
CA GLY A 160 -15.68 -2.88 1.08
C GLY A 160 -16.26 -1.87 0.10
N VAL A 161 -17.53 -2.08 -0.23
CA VAL A 161 -18.27 -1.23 -1.17
C VAL A 161 -19.05 -0.17 -0.40
N TYR A 162 -18.88 1.09 -0.83
CA TYR A 162 -19.52 2.26 -0.24
C TYR A 162 -20.24 3.06 -1.32
N GLU A 163 -21.36 3.70 -0.96
CA GLU A 163 -21.99 4.69 -1.81
C GLU A 163 -21.28 6.04 -1.65
N ILE A 164 -20.71 6.55 -2.73
CA ILE A 164 -19.98 7.82 -2.78
C ILE A 164 -20.77 8.83 -3.60
N ASP A 165 -20.96 10.03 -3.06
CA ASP A 165 -21.61 11.15 -3.74
C ASP A 165 -20.61 11.99 -4.54
N PHE A 166 -20.69 11.91 -5.86
CA PHE A 166 -19.95 12.73 -6.81
C PHE A 166 -20.76 13.95 -7.24
N GLU A 167 -20.92 14.91 -6.32
CA GLU A 167 -21.63 16.17 -6.54
C GLU A 167 -23.09 15.99 -7.00
N GLY A 168 -23.84 15.20 -6.25
CA GLY A 168 -25.22 14.82 -6.53
C GLY A 168 -25.35 13.53 -7.33
N ASN A 169 -24.24 12.97 -7.84
CA ASN A 169 -24.24 11.69 -8.57
C ASN A 169 -23.67 10.59 -7.68
N LYS A 170 -24.58 9.82 -7.07
CA LYS A 170 -24.21 8.69 -6.21
C LYS A 170 -23.72 7.50 -7.03
N LYS A 171 -22.62 6.88 -6.60
CA LYS A 171 -22.04 5.68 -7.24
C LYS A 171 -21.49 4.75 -6.18
N LEU A 172 -21.71 3.44 -6.36
CA LEU A 172 -21.05 2.42 -5.53
C LEU A 172 -19.57 2.29 -5.93
N VAL A 173 -18.68 2.31 -4.95
CA VAL A 173 -17.24 2.27 -5.13
C VAL A 173 -16.59 1.37 -4.09
N TYR A 174 -15.57 0.61 -4.48
CA TYR A 174 -14.80 -0.20 -3.54
C TYR A 174 -13.68 0.63 -2.92
N CYS A 175 -13.74 0.80 -1.60
CA CYS A 175 -12.75 1.50 -0.79
C CYS A 175 -11.91 0.49 0.00
N PHE A 176 -10.60 0.72 0.12
CA PHE A 176 -9.75 -0.07 1.00
C PHE A 176 -8.63 0.77 1.62
N TRP A 177 -8.08 0.31 2.75
CA TRP A 177 -7.07 1.02 3.52
C TRP A 177 -5.82 0.18 3.72
N ARG A 178 -4.63 0.78 3.60
CA ARG A 178 -3.37 0.15 4.00
C ARG A 178 -2.55 1.15 4.81
N GLY A 179 -2.44 0.90 6.12
CA GLY A 179 -1.93 1.90 7.07
C GLY A 179 -2.77 3.18 7.00
N ASN A 180 -2.11 4.33 6.94
CA ASN A 180 -2.77 5.64 6.89
C ASN A 180 -3.20 6.07 5.47
N GLN A 181 -3.13 5.19 4.48
CA GLN A 181 -3.50 5.51 3.11
C GLN A 181 -4.85 4.87 2.76
N THR A 182 -5.76 5.72 2.27
CA THR A 182 -7.03 5.31 1.67
C THR A 182 -6.90 5.15 0.16
N TYR A 183 -7.59 4.16 -0.39
CA TYR A 183 -7.60 3.83 -1.81
C TYR A 183 -9.01 3.66 -2.34
N THR A 184 -9.21 4.10 -3.58
CA THR A 184 -10.46 3.97 -4.34
C THR A 184 -10.21 3.13 -5.58
N ILE A 185 -10.86 1.96 -5.71
CA ILE A 185 -10.72 1.14 -6.92
C ILE A 185 -11.45 1.81 -8.09
N VAL A 186 -10.74 2.01 -9.20
CA VAL A 186 -11.28 2.61 -10.43
C VAL A 186 -11.41 1.59 -11.56
N GLN A 187 -10.63 0.51 -11.52
CA GLN A 187 -10.78 -0.64 -12.42
C GLN A 187 -10.43 -1.93 -11.69
N ARG A 188 -11.18 -2.99 -11.96
CA ARG A 188 -10.91 -4.35 -11.46
C ARG A 188 -11.21 -5.36 -12.57
N ARG A 189 -10.21 -6.19 -12.89
CA ARG A 189 -10.29 -7.33 -13.81
C ARG A 189 -9.93 -8.61 -13.08
N GLY A 190 -10.61 -9.69 -13.41
CA GLY A 190 -10.36 -11.02 -12.85
C GLY A 190 -11.32 -12.06 -13.43
N GLN A 191 -11.26 -13.29 -12.94
CA GLN A 191 -12.13 -14.38 -13.39
C GLN A 191 -13.44 -14.44 -12.59
N PHE A 192 -14.27 -13.38 -12.69
CA PHE A 192 -15.53 -13.25 -11.95
C PHE A 192 -16.75 -13.81 -12.71
N SER A 193 -16.56 -14.88 -13.49
CA SER A 193 -17.61 -15.52 -14.32
C SER A 193 -18.30 -14.61 -15.35
N SER A 194 -17.78 -13.40 -15.56
CA SER A 194 -18.26 -12.49 -16.60
C SER A 194 -17.83 -12.99 -17.99
N PRO A 195 -18.58 -12.68 -19.06
CA PRO A 195 -18.16 -13.01 -20.42
C PRO A 195 -16.76 -12.48 -20.72
N TYR A 196 -15.94 -13.23 -21.46
CA TYR A 196 -14.56 -12.83 -21.73
C TYR A 196 -14.44 -11.46 -22.44
N ASN A 197 -15.48 -11.03 -23.17
CA ASN A 197 -15.59 -9.74 -23.85
C ASN A 197 -16.33 -8.66 -23.04
N TYR A 198 -16.51 -8.83 -21.73
CA TYR A 198 -17.33 -7.94 -20.90
C TYR A 198 -16.91 -6.46 -20.98
N PHE A 199 -15.60 -6.19 -21.12
CA PHE A 199 -15.04 -4.84 -21.25
C PHE A 199 -15.08 -4.26 -22.67
N ASP A 200 -15.56 -4.98 -23.69
CA ASP A 200 -15.75 -4.42 -25.04
C ASP A 200 -17.00 -3.52 -25.07
N LYS A 201 -16.89 -2.38 -24.40
CA LYS A 201 -17.95 -1.38 -24.19
C LYS A 201 -17.77 -0.16 -25.07
N ASN A 202 -18.87 0.58 -25.27
CA ASN A 202 -18.87 1.81 -26.06
C ASN A 202 -18.41 3.03 -25.24
N TRP A 203 -18.28 4.19 -25.88
CA TRP A 203 -17.83 5.43 -25.24
C TRP A 203 -18.74 5.87 -24.08
N LYS A 204 -20.06 5.72 -24.25
CA LYS A 204 -21.04 6.10 -23.22
C LYS A 204 -20.88 5.26 -21.96
N ASP A 205 -20.69 3.95 -22.11
CA ASP A 205 -20.49 3.03 -21.01
C ASP A 205 -19.18 3.31 -20.27
N TYR A 206 -18.07 3.55 -21.00
CA TYR A 206 -16.79 3.92 -20.39
C TYR A 206 -16.83 5.25 -19.64
N ARG A 207 -17.70 6.18 -20.06
CA ARG A 207 -17.95 7.43 -19.31
C ARG A 207 -18.74 7.18 -18.03
N ASN A 208 -19.84 6.43 -18.13
CA ASN A 208 -20.80 6.22 -17.04
C ASN A 208 -20.33 5.17 -16.01
N GLY A 209 -19.38 4.31 -16.39
CA GLY A 209 -18.97 3.17 -15.60
C GLY A 209 -19.89 1.96 -15.76
N PHE A 210 -19.35 0.78 -15.49
CA PHE A 210 -20.05 -0.49 -15.61
C PHE A 210 -19.44 -1.53 -14.65
N GLY A 211 -20.19 -2.61 -14.41
CA GLY A 211 -19.76 -3.68 -13.51
C GLY A 211 -19.94 -3.37 -12.03
N GLU A 212 -19.66 -4.36 -11.20
CA GLU A 212 -19.88 -4.34 -9.74
C GLU A 212 -18.54 -4.13 -9.02
N PRO A 213 -18.42 -3.18 -8.07
CA PRO A 213 -17.11 -2.78 -7.50
C PRO A 213 -16.28 -3.90 -6.83
N ASP A 214 -16.93 -4.96 -6.36
CA ASP A 214 -16.32 -6.15 -5.77
C ASP A 214 -16.00 -7.26 -6.79
N LYS A 215 -16.44 -7.13 -8.05
CA LYS A 215 -16.21 -8.06 -9.18
C LYS A 215 -15.41 -7.40 -10.31
N GLU A 216 -15.78 -7.65 -11.57
CA GLU A 216 -15.28 -6.91 -12.73
C GLU A 216 -15.92 -5.52 -12.78
N HIS A 217 -15.10 -4.47 -12.77
CA HIS A 217 -15.58 -3.09 -12.58
C HIS A 217 -14.77 -2.06 -13.37
N TRP A 218 -15.46 -1.05 -13.89
CA TRP A 218 -14.91 0.22 -14.36
C TRP A 218 -15.73 1.36 -13.76
N LEU A 219 -15.09 2.24 -12.97
CA LEU A 219 -15.81 3.28 -12.24
C LEU A 219 -16.55 4.26 -13.16
N GLY A 220 -15.96 4.56 -14.31
CA GLY A 220 -16.45 5.55 -15.27
C GLY A 220 -15.56 6.78 -15.33
N LEU A 221 -15.22 7.21 -16.55
CA LEU A 221 -14.28 8.31 -16.78
C LEU A 221 -14.76 9.64 -16.18
N ASP A 222 -16.07 9.91 -16.17
CA ASP A 222 -16.60 11.14 -15.58
C ASP A 222 -16.36 11.19 -14.05
N TYR A 223 -16.53 10.05 -13.37
CA TYR A 223 -16.24 9.92 -11.93
C TYR A 223 -14.74 9.94 -11.64
N MET A 224 -13.92 9.30 -12.48
CA MET A 224 -12.45 9.35 -12.35
C MET A 224 -11.92 10.77 -12.55
N THR A 225 -12.46 11.54 -13.50
CA THR A 225 -12.13 12.97 -13.65
C THR A 225 -12.49 13.75 -12.38
N SER A 226 -13.60 13.44 -11.71
CA SER A 226 -13.97 14.07 -10.43
C SER A 226 -13.00 13.73 -9.30
N LEU A 227 -12.62 12.45 -9.16
CA LEU A 227 -11.62 11.99 -8.19
C LEU A 227 -10.24 12.63 -8.40
N MET A 228 -9.87 12.84 -9.67
CA MET A 228 -8.55 13.30 -10.09
C MET A 228 -8.56 14.76 -10.56
N ARG A 229 -9.49 15.60 -10.02
CA ARG A 229 -9.50 17.05 -10.24
C ARG A 229 -8.25 17.76 -9.73
N ARG A 230 -7.68 17.22 -8.66
CA ARG A 230 -6.34 17.55 -8.17
C ARG A 230 -5.42 16.36 -8.46
N PRO A 231 -4.10 16.57 -8.54
CA PRO A 231 -3.16 15.47 -8.73
C PRO A 231 -3.36 14.36 -7.69
N GLN A 232 -3.46 13.12 -8.18
CA GLN A 232 -3.59 11.91 -7.35
C GLN A 232 -2.56 10.87 -7.79
N ASP A 233 -2.17 9.94 -6.92
CA ASP A 233 -1.44 8.76 -7.35
C ASP A 233 -2.42 7.76 -7.99
N LEU A 234 -2.16 7.35 -9.24
CA LEU A 234 -2.86 6.23 -9.87
C LEU A 234 -1.97 4.99 -9.82
N THR A 235 -2.38 4.00 -9.04
CA THR A 235 -1.64 2.74 -8.89
C THR A 235 -2.30 1.64 -9.71
N ILE A 236 -1.48 0.88 -10.42
CA ILE A 236 -1.82 -0.28 -11.23
C ILE A 236 -1.15 -1.49 -10.57
N LEU A 237 -1.93 -2.52 -10.30
CA LEU A 237 -1.46 -3.76 -9.70
C LEU A 237 -1.79 -4.93 -10.62
N LEU A 238 -0.75 -5.67 -11.02
CA LEU A 238 -0.81 -6.73 -12.01
C LEU A 238 -0.45 -8.07 -11.37
N PHE A 239 -1.21 -9.12 -11.70
CA PHE A 239 -0.90 -10.50 -11.33
C PHE A 239 -0.99 -11.42 -12.55
N ASP A 240 -0.06 -12.38 -12.63
CA ASP A 240 -0.14 -13.50 -13.54
C ASP A 240 -0.58 -14.79 -12.85
N GLU A 241 -0.74 -15.87 -13.62
CA GLU A 241 -1.13 -17.19 -13.10
C GLU A 241 -0.11 -17.82 -12.14
N ASN A 242 1.15 -17.37 -12.19
CA ASN A 242 2.24 -17.85 -11.32
C ASN A 242 2.43 -16.96 -10.09
N ILE A 243 1.41 -16.15 -9.73
CA ILE A 243 1.39 -15.28 -8.55
C ILE A 243 2.47 -14.19 -8.58
N LYS A 244 3.17 -13.95 -9.70
CA LYS A 244 4.07 -12.79 -9.77
C LYS A 244 3.24 -11.52 -9.73
N LYS A 245 3.68 -10.59 -8.89
CA LYS A 245 2.95 -9.37 -8.56
C LYS A 245 3.82 -8.15 -8.84
N VAL A 246 3.34 -7.27 -9.70
CA VAL A 246 4.01 -6.00 -10.02
C VAL A 246 3.05 -4.85 -9.71
N ARG A 247 3.55 -3.87 -8.97
CA ARG A 247 2.85 -2.61 -8.71
C ARG A 247 3.53 -1.50 -9.49
N ILE A 248 2.74 -0.71 -10.21
CA ILE A 248 3.17 0.43 -11.00
C ILE A 248 2.38 1.63 -10.50
N LYS A 249 3.04 2.74 -10.23
CA LYS A 249 2.41 3.95 -9.72
C LYS A 249 2.71 5.12 -10.66
N LEU A 250 1.67 5.81 -11.10
CA LEU A 250 1.73 7.07 -11.83
C LEU A 250 1.56 8.20 -10.83
N LEU A 251 2.58 9.04 -10.69
CA LEU A 251 2.63 10.11 -9.71
C LEU A 251 1.92 11.35 -10.22
N ASN A 252 1.17 12.01 -9.33
CA ASN A 252 0.45 13.24 -9.64
C ASN A 252 -0.42 13.12 -10.89
N ALA A 253 -0.99 11.94 -11.09
CA ALA A 253 -1.84 11.65 -12.22
C ALA A 253 -3.12 12.48 -12.19
N VAL A 254 -3.54 12.92 -13.38
CA VAL A 254 -4.79 13.63 -13.64
C VAL A 254 -5.45 13.07 -14.90
N ILE A 255 -6.78 12.98 -14.90
CA ILE A 255 -7.58 12.64 -16.07
C ILE A 255 -8.36 13.88 -16.47
N SER A 256 -8.12 14.38 -17.68
CA SER A 256 -8.79 15.58 -18.18
C SER A 256 -10.29 15.36 -18.44
N GLY A 257 -11.03 16.44 -18.64
CA GLY A 257 -12.47 16.34 -18.91
C GLY A 257 -12.82 15.88 -20.33
N ARG A 258 -14.12 15.84 -20.62
CA ARG A 258 -14.70 15.41 -21.91
C ARG A 258 -14.13 16.15 -23.12
N ASN A 259 -13.89 17.46 -23.01
CA ASN A 259 -13.37 18.30 -24.11
C ASN A 259 -11.95 17.90 -24.54
N SER A 260 -11.18 17.30 -23.64
CA SER A 260 -9.84 16.77 -23.90
C SER A 260 -9.83 15.26 -24.05
N SER A 261 -11.00 14.65 -24.25
CA SER A 261 -11.20 13.20 -24.42
C SER A 261 -10.54 12.35 -23.34
N PHE A 262 -10.65 12.81 -22.08
CA PHE A 262 -10.16 12.11 -20.90
C PHE A 262 -8.69 11.71 -20.99
N SER A 263 -7.83 12.61 -21.48
CA SER A 263 -6.40 12.35 -21.53
C SER A 263 -5.81 12.12 -20.15
N LEU A 264 -4.99 11.07 -20.02
CA LEU A 264 -4.26 10.71 -18.81
C LEU A 264 -2.91 11.41 -18.81
N LYS A 265 -2.65 12.25 -17.82
CA LYS A 265 -1.35 12.87 -17.59
C LYS A 265 -0.83 12.48 -16.22
N TYR A 266 0.49 12.46 -16.06
CA TYR A 266 1.20 12.19 -14.82
C TYR A 266 2.64 12.70 -14.94
N ASP A 267 3.31 12.91 -13.80
CA ASP A 267 4.64 13.51 -13.75
C ASP A 267 5.76 12.46 -13.86
N ALA A 268 5.56 11.31 -13.20
CA ALA A 268 6.56 10.25 -13.15
C ALA A 268 5.91 8.88 -12.92
N VAL A 269 6.69 7.82 -13.17
CA VAL A 269 6.27 6.41 -13.01
C VAL A 269 7.24 5.71 -12.10
N ILE A 270 6.73 4.89 -11.18
CA ILE A 270 7.56 4.04 -10.33
C ILE A 270 6.97 2.64 -10.33
N ALA A 271 7.83 1.63 -10.44
CA ALA A 271 7.42 0.24 -10.43
C ALA A 271 8.19 -0.57 -9.39
N PHE A 272 7.47 -1.52 -8.79
CA PHE A 272 7.97 -2.38 -7.73
C PHE A 272 7.59 -3.83 -8.04
N ASP A 273 8.56 -4.73 -7.90
CA ASP A 273 8.28 -6.16 -7.76
C ASP A 273 7.89 -6.41 -6.30
N GLU A 274 6.62 -6.77 -6.10
CA GLU A 274 6.03 -6.87 -4.76
C GLU A 274 6.49 -8.13 -4.02
N LEU A 275 6.88 -9.19 -4.74
CA LEU A 275 7.38 -10.40 -4.12
C LEU A 275 8.86 -10.27 -3.74
N LYS A 276 9.63 -9.56 -4.56
CA LYS A 276 11.06 -9.33 -4.31
C LYS A 276 11.34 -8.08 -3.49
N ASN A 277 10.31 -7.33 -3.12
CA ASN A 277 10.38 -6.08 -2.37
C ASN A 277 11.46 -5.10 -2.89
N ARG A 278 11.52 -4.91 -4.22
CA ARG A 278 12.52 -4.04 -4.84
C ARG A 278 11.93 -3.19 -5.95
N SER A 279 12.48 -1.99 -6.11
CA SER A 279 12.21 -1.15 -7.28
C SER A 279 12.69 -1.86 -8.54
N ILE A 280 11.93 -1.73 -9.63
CA ILE A 280 12.29 -2.26 -10.94
C ILE A 280 12.31 -1.14 -11.96
N THR A 281 13.26 -1.22 -12.90
CA THR A 281 13.37 -0.23 -13.98
C THR A 281 12.07 -0.15 -14.77
N LEU A 282 11.61 1.08 -14.94
CA LEU A 282 10.36 1.53 -15.56
C LEU A 282 9.73 0.53 -16.55
N PRO A 283 8.47 0.12 -16.37
CA PRO A 283 7.77 -0.66 -17.37
C PRO A 283 7.46 0.25 -18.56
N LYS A 284 8.22 0.07 -19.66
CA LYS A 284 8.03 0.73 -20.98
C LYS A 284 6.58 0.68 -21.49
N SER A 285 5.76 -0.20 -20.92
CA SER A 285 4.35 -0.42 -21.28
C SER A 285 3.37 0.61 -20.75
N THR A 286 3.79 1.51 -19.88
CA THR A 286 2.92 2.56 -19.36
C THR A 286 2.41 3.45 -20.51
N PRO A 287 1.10 3.76 -20.59
CA PRO A 287 0.60 4.72 -21.57
C PRO A 287 1.36 6.04 -21.48
N ILE A 288 1.78 6.58 -22.61
CA ILE A 288 2.52 7.85 -22.63
C ILE A 288 1.66 8.95 -22.01
N SER A 289 2.24 9.74 -21.11
CA SER A 289 1.59 10.90 -20.49
C SER A 289 1.03 11.83 -21.57
N GLY A 290 -0.27 12.13 -21.49
CA GLY A 290 -1.02 12.99 -22.42
C GLY A 290 -1.86 12.25 -23.45
N LEU A 291 -1.78 10.91 -23.57
CA LEU A 291 -2.62 10.15 -24.49
C LEU A 291 -4.11 10.30 -24.16
N LYS A 292 -4.95 10.34 -25.21
CA LYS A 292 -6.41 10.45 -25.10
C LYS A 292 -7.06 9.07 -25.03
N PHE A 293 -8.16 8.95 -24.29
CA PHE A 293 -8.92 7.70 -24.22
C PHE A 293 -9.67 7.46 -25.53
N SER A 294 -9.74 6.23 -26.01
CA SER A 294 -10.52 5.86 -27.21
C SER A 294 -11.29 4.56 -26.99
N THR A 295 -12.43 4.41 -27.67
CA THR A 295 -13.26 3.20 -27.72
C THR A 295 -13.57 2.84 -29.18
N ARG A 296 -14.17 1.66 -29.40
CA ARG A 296 -14.51 1.19 -30.76
C ARG A 296 -15.40 2.16 -31.55
N ASP A 297 -16.30 2.86 -30.86
CA ASP A 297 -17.27 3.82 -31.40
C ASP A 297 -16.80 5.28 -31.31
N LYS A 298 -15.67 5.56 -30.63
CA LYS A 298 -15.08 6.90 -30.59
C LYS A 298 -13.56 6.83 -30.62
N ASN A 299 -13.01 7.16 -31.79
CA ASN A 299 -11.59 7.38 -31.98
C ASN A 299 -11.21 8.83 -31.61
N SER A 300 -10.36 9.01 -30.60
CA SER A 300 -9.90 10.34 -30.18
C SER A 300 -8.76 10.91 -31.03
N TYR A 301 -8.33 10.15 -32.05
CA TYR A 301 -7.37 10.53 -33.09
C TYR A 301 -7.94 10.21 -34.48
N PRO A 302 -8.89 11.00 -35.00
CA PRO A 302 -9.65 10.66 -36.22
C PRO A 302 -8.81 10.36 -37.45
N ASP A 303 -7.65 10.99 -37.59
CA ASP A 303 -6.73 10.80 -38.72
C ASP A 303 -5.85 9.53 -38.58
N GLN A 304 -6.00 8.77 -37.50
CA GLN A 304 -5.23 7.57 -37.20
C GLN A 304 -6.12 6.32 -37.17
N LYS A 305 -5.50 5.14 -37.25
CA LYS A 305 -6.24 3.86 -37.07
C LYS A 305 -6.91 3.81 -35.70
N ASN A 306 -8.14 3.29 -35.64
CA ASN A 306 -8.82 3.10 -34.36
C ASN A 306 -8.28 1.86 -33.65
N CYS A 307 -7.35 2.07 -32.73
CA CYS A 307 -6.73 1.03 -31.93
C CYS A 307 -7.71 0.19 -31.10
N ALA A 308 -8.82 0.78 -30.66
CA ALA A 308 -9.83 0.07 -29.90
C ALA A 308 -10.52 -1.03 -30.72
N ASN A 309 -10.59 -0.90 -32.05
CA ASN A 309 -11.14 -1.96 -32.92
C ASN A 309 -10.21 -3.17 -33.02
N LEU A 310 -8.90 -2.97 -32.87
CA LEU A 310 -7.90 -4.03 -32.95
C LEU A 310 -7.65 -4.69 -31.60
N PHE A 311 -7.44 -3.87 -30.56
CA PHE A 311 -7.02 -4.34 -29.25
C PHE A 311 -8.20 -4.56 -28.29
N THR A 312 -9.43 -4.19 -28.71
CA THR A 312 -10.69 -4.28 -27.97
C THR A 312 -10.74 -3.47 -26.68
N GLY A 313 -11.95 -3.17 -26.21
CA GLY A 313 -12.14 -2.34 -25.03
C GLY A 313 -11.67 -0.89 -25.22
N GLY A 314 -11.90 -0.09 -24.19
CA GLY A 314 -11.49 1.32 -24.14
C GLY A 314 -10.17 1.50 -23.41
N TRP A 315 -9.24 2.26 -23.97
CA TRP A 315 -7.94 2.52 -23.35
C TRP A 315 -7.29 3.82 -23.83
N TRP A 316 -6.22 4.23 -23.16
CA TRP A 316 -5.30 5.28 -23.60
C TRP A 316 -4.28 4.69 -24.60
N PHE A 317 -4.75 4.35 -25.80
CA PHE A 317 -3.92 3.79 -26.86
C PHE A 317 -2.95 4.83 -27.45
N ASP A 318 -1.78 4.36 -27.89
CA ASP A 318 -0.81 5.17 -28.65
C ASP A 318 -0.90 4.83 -30.15
N PRO A 319 -1.74 5.54 -30.94
CA PRO A 319 -1.88 5.22 -32.36
C PRO A 319 -0.59 5.42 -33.16
N PHE A 320 0.37 6.20 -32.64
CA PHE A 320 1.64 6.51 -33.30
C PHE A 320 2.69 5.41 -33.07
N LYS A 321 2.47 4.50 -32.11
CA LYS A 321 3.37 3.39 -31.78
C LYS A 321 2.63 2.06 -31.72
N ASP A 322 1.96 1.74 -32.82
CA ASP A 322 1.22 0.48 -32.99
C ASP A 322 0.25 0.18 -31.82
N CYS A 323 -0.57 1.18 -31.50
CA CYS A 323 -1.55 1.15 -30.41
C CYS A 323 -0.97 1.06 -28.99
N GLY A 324 0.35 1.04 -28.85
CA GLY A 324 1.05 1.04 -27.58
C GLY A 324 1.41 -0.35 -27.08
N LEU A 325 1.76 -0.41 -25.80
CA LEU A 325 2.42 -1.57 -25.17
C LEU A 325 1.65 -2.11 -23.95
N SER A 326 0.41 -1.67 -23.75
CA SER A 326 -0.50 -2.20 -22.73
C SER A 326 -1.96 -2.00 -23.13
N ASN A 327 -2.81 -2.90 -22.64
CA ASN A 327 -4.26 -2.72 -22.60
C ASN A 327 -4.81 -3.55 -21.44
N LEU A 328 -5.21 -2.90 -20.34
CA LEU A 328 -5.80 -3.60 -19.20
C LEU A 328 -7.32 -3.81 -19.34
N ASN A 329 -7.89 -3.30 -20.43
CA ASN A 329 -9.32 -3.33 -20.72
C ASN A 329 -9.66 -4.26 -21.91
N GLY A 330 -8.70 -5.03 -22.41
CA GLY A 330 -8.91 -6.02 -23.45
C GLY A 330 -9.71 -7.24 -22.99
N LEU A 331 -9.83 -8.20 -23.90
CA LEU A 331 -10.53 -9.47 -23.68
C LEU A 331 -9.86 -10.29 -22.57
N ASN A 332 -10.68 -10.88 -21.71
CA ASN A 332 -10.24 -11.61 -20.53
C ASN A 332 -9.89 -13.06 -20.88
N TYR A 333 -8.80 -13.24 -21.63
CA TYR A 333 -8.24 -14.57 -21.88
C TYR A 333 -7.49 -15.07 -20.64
N LYS A 334 -7.51 -16.38 -20.39
CA LYS A 334 -6.76 -17.00 -19.29
C LYS A 334 -5.34 -17.32 -19.78
N GLY A 335 -4.35 -16.52 -19.39
CA GLY A 335 -2.93 -16.78 -19.68
C GLY A 335 -2.55 -16.57 -21.14
N LYS A 336 -1.67 -17.43 -21.67
CA LYS A 336 -1.23 -17.39 -23.08
C LYS A 336 -2.40 -17.74 -24.01
N TYR A 337 -2.55 -16.97 -25.08
CA TYR A 337 -3.58 -17.22 -26.08
C TYR A 337 -2.96 -17.23 -27.49
N GLY A 338 -3.48 -18.09 -28.37
CA GLY A 338 -2.89 -18.36 -29.69
C GLY A 338 -3.17 -17.32 -30.78
N ASN A 339 -3.57 -16.10 -30.41
CA ASN A 339 -3.95 -15.06 -31.37
C ASN A 339 -2.75 -14.18 -31.74
N VAL A 340 -2.72 -13.70 -32.98
CA VAL A 340 -1.66 -12.80 -33.52
C VAL A 340 -1.90 -11.34 -33.10
N THR A 341 -3.06 -11.02 -32.52
CA THR A 341 -3.43 -9.66 -32.09
C THR A 341 -3.32 -9.50 -30.57
N SER A 342 -2.75 -8.38 -30.13
CA SER A 342 -2.62 -8.00 -28.71
C SER A 342 -3.94 -7.49 -28.13
N ASN A 343 -4.99 -8.31 -28.13
CA ASN A 343 -6.34 -7.92 -27.71
C ASN A 343 -6.76 -8.48 -26.33
N GLY A 344 -5.84 -9.12 -25.60
CA GLY A 344 -6.07 -9.58 -24.23
C GLY A 344 -5.86 -8.49 -23.16
N ILE A 345 -5.89 -8.88 -21.88
CA ILE A 345 -5.48 -8.01 -20.76
C ILE A 345 -3.96 -8.06 -20.65
N PHE A 346 -3.21 -7.15 -21.27
CA PHE A 346 -1.75 -7.31 -21.34
C PHE A 346 -0.97 -6.09 -20.86
N TRP A 347 0.25 -6.38 -20.43
CA TRP A 347 1.28 -5.41 -20.10
C TRP A 347 2.63 -5.94 -20.59
N ASP A 348 3.10 -5.42 -21.72
CA ASP A 348 4.17 -6.04 -22.52
C ASP A 348 5.48 -6.26 -21.74
N SER A 349 5.93 -5.27 -21.00
CA SER A 349 7.13 -5.31 -20.15
C SER A 349 7.03 -6.25 -18.94
N PHE A 350 5.86 -6.85 -18.67
CA PHE A 350 5.67 -7.83 -17.60
C PHE A 350 5.56 -9.27 -18.11
N ARG A 351 4.71 -9.50 -19.12
CA ARG A 351 4.45 -10.86 -19.67
C ARG A 351 4.39 -10.92 -21.20
N GLY A 352 4.55 -9.80 -21.88
CA GLY A 352 4.43 -9.69 -23.34
C GLY A 352 3.00 -9.43 -23.81
N LYS A 353 2.90 -8.98 -25.06
CA LYS A 353 1.66 -8.64 -25.78
C LYS A 353 0.66 -9.79 -26.02
N TYR A 354 1.09 -11.05 -25.93
CA TYR A 354 0.26 -12.24 -26.24
C TYR A 354 -0.07 -13.06 -24.98
N TYR A 355 0.01 -12.41 -23.83
CA TYR A 355 -0.33 -12.98 -22.54
C TYR A 355 -1.42 -12.13 -21.90
N SER A 356 -2.54 -12.76 -21.56
CA SER A 356 -3.62 -12.12 -20.83
C SER A 356 -3.49 -12.39 -19.34
N LEU A 357 -3.37 -11.31 -18.58
CA LEU A 357 -3.15 -11.30 -17.14
C LEU A 357 -4.36 -11.83 -16.39
N LEU A 358 -4.11 -12.50 -15.26
CA LEU A 358 -5.15 -13.11 -14.44
C LEU A 358 -5.94 -12.05 -13.67
N ILE A 359 -5.24 -11.07 -13.10
CA ILE A 359 -5.83 -9.96 -12.34
C ILE A 359 -5.16 -8.66 -12.73
N SER A 360 -5.97 -7.62 -12.91
CA SER A 360 -5.56 -6.22 -12.97
C SER A 360 -6.41 -5.43 -11.99
N ARG A 361 -5.79 -4.58 -11.17
CA ARG A 361 -6.49 -3.60 -10.34
C ARG A 361 -5.88 -2.22 -10.59
N MET A 362 -6.71 -1.23 -10.87
CA MET A 362 -6.29 0.18 -10.88
C MET A 362 -7.01 0.90 -9.74
N PHE A 363 -6.29 1.67 -8.95
CA PHE A 363 -6.85 2.39 -7.83
C PHE A 363 -6.15 3.73 -7.60
N VAL A 364 -6.93 4.69 -7.13
CA VAL A 364 -6.52 6.08 -6.90
C VAL A 364 -6.30 6.28 -5.40
N SER A 365 -5.26 7.03 -5.05
CA SER A 365 -4.99 7.48 -3.69
C SER A 365 -4.46 8.90 -3.70
N LYS A 366 -4.66 9.64 -2.60
CA LYS A 366 -3.93 10.89 -2.39
C LYS A 366 -2.44 10.66 -2.58
N PRO A 367 -1.73 11.55 -3.28
CA PRO A 367 -0.28 11.49 -3.29
C PRO A 367 0.15 11.52 -1.84
N ARG A 368 1.05 10.61 -1.45
CA ARG A 368 1.63 10.70 -0.10
C ARG A 368 2.18 12.12 0.02
N ARG A 369 1.83 12.81 1.09
CA ARG A 369 2.36 14.15 1.34
C ARG A 369 3.87 14.01 1.27
N VAL A 370 4.44 14.59 0.23
CA VAL A 370 5.88 14.70 0.09
C VAL A 370 6.29 15.56 1.27
N ALA A 371 6.91 14.95 2.28
CA ALA A 371 7.50 15.73 3.35
C ALA A 371 8.52 16.64 2.68
N LYS A 372 8.35 17.95 2.85
CA LYS A 372 9.30 18.95 2.40
C LYS A 372 9.81 19.71 3.61
N LEU A 373 11.12 19.84 3.69
CA LEU A 373 11.80 20.65 4.69
C LEU A 373 12.76 21.56 3.95
N ALA A 374 12.79 22.84 4.26
CA ALA A 374 13.79 23.76 3.75
C ALA A 374 14.63 24.27 4.91
N ILE A 375 15.95 24.26 4.77
CA ILE A 375 16.88 24.82 5.74
C ILE A 375 17.72 25.90 5.07
N ASN A 376 18.03 26.96 5.80
CA ASN A 376 18.98 27.97 5.35
C ASN A 376 20.40 27.57 5.76
N LEU A 377 21.35 27.84 4.88
CA LEU A 377 22.78 27.65 5.11
C LEU A 377 23.42 28.99 5.48
N TYR A 378 24.32 28.95 6.45
CA TYR A 378 25.04 30.12 6.96
C TYR A 378 26.54 29.81 6.99
N SER A 379 27.37 30.75 6.55
CA SER A 379 28.83 30.61 6.63
C SER A 379 29.30 30.65 8.09
N GLU A 380 30.40 29.97 8.39
CA GLU A 380 31.03 29.97 9.71
C GLU A 380 31.65 31.34 10.12
N SER A 381 31.78 32.30 9.19
CA SER A 381 32.36 33.63 9.49
C SER A 381 31.69 34.32 10.68
N THR A 382 32.42 35.23 11.35
CA THR A 382 31.98 35.97 12.56
C THR A 382 30.61 36.66 12.45
N LEU A 383 30.10 36.85 11.23
CA LEU A 383 28.80 37.47 10.95
C LEU A 383 27.65 36.48 10.67
N ARG A 384 27.90 35.15 10.65
CA ARG A 384 26.92 34.11 10.25
C ARG A 384 26.10 34.54 9.02
N ARG A 385 26.81 34.77 7.91
CA ARG A 385 26.20 35.25 6.67
C ARG A 385 25.36 34.15 6.03
N PHE A 386 24.13 34.46 5.63
CA PHE A 386 23.33 33.57 4.80
C PHE A 386 24.03 33.31 3.46
N ILE A 387 24.26 32.03 3.13
CA ILE A 387 24.94 31.60 1.90
C ILE A 387 24.04 30.78 0.98
N GLY A 388 22.87 30.33 1.43
CA GLY A 388 22.03 29.49 0.58
C GLY A 388 20.91 28.76 1.30
N GLN A 389 20.27 27.85 0.57
CA GLN A 389 19.18 27.02 1.09
C GLN A 389 19.27 25.61 0.53
N VAL A 390 18.90 24.61 1.33
CA VAL A 390 18.69 23.23 0.89
C VAL A 390 17.23 22.85 1.13
N VAL A 391 16.59 22.32 0.10
CA VAL A 391 15.24 21.79 0.14
C VAL A 391 15.31 20.26 0.10
N PHE A 392 14.85 19.64 1.19
CA PHE A 392 14.70 18.20 1.37
C PHE A 392 13.30 17.79 0.93
N GLU A 393 13.23 16.74 0.13
CA GLU A 393 12.00 16.22 -0.45
C GLU A 393 11.95 14.70 -0.28
N GLN A 394 11.08 14.19 0.59
CA GLN A 394 10.88 12.75 0.73
C GLN A 394 9.89 12.27 -0.32
N THR A 395 10.36 11.45 -1.24
CA THR A 395 9.55 10.92 -2.32
C THR A 395 9.91 9.47 -2.57
N HIS A 396 8.91 8.57 -2.50
CA HIS A 396 9.05 7.17 -2.91
C HIS A 396 10.16 6.37 -2.20
N GLY A 397 10.38 6.63 -0.93
CA GLY A 397 11.44 6.00 -0.14
C GLY A 397 12.84 6.57 -0.39
N LEU A 398 12.95 7.60 -1.24
CA LEU A 398 14.16 8.36 -1.47
C LEU A 398 14.03 9.74 -0.84
N LEU A 399 15.12 10.26 -0.31
CA LEU A 399 15.28 11.64 0.11
C LEU A 399 16.08 12.39 -0.94
N ILE A 400 15.47 13.38 -1.57
CA ILE A 400 16.12 14.27 -2.54
C ILE A 400 16.45 15.59 -1.83
N MET A 401 17.67 16.06 -1.99
CA MET A 401 18.17 17.30 -1.38
C MET A 401 18.65 18.24 -2.48
N ASN A 402 17.87 19.28 -2.76
CA ASN A 402 18.20 20.28 -3.77
C ASN A 402 18.71 21.55 -3.08
N GLY A 403 19.98 21.88 -3.32
CA GLY A 403 20.63 23.03 -2.70
C GLY A 403 20.98 24.12 -3.71
N LYS A 404 20.95 25.36 -3.23
CA LYS A 404 21.54 26.52 -3.89
C LYS A 404 22.40 27.27 -2.89
N VAL A 405 23.67 27.49 -3.22
CA VAL A 405 24.64 28.20 -2.38
C VAL A 405 25.42 29.22 -3.19
N VAL A 406 25.98 30.21 -2.50
CA VAL A 406 26.84 31.24 -3.08
C VAL A 406 28.18 31.23 -2.36
N SER A 407 29.20 31.81 -2.99
CA SER A 407 30.50 32.07 -2.35
C SER A 407 31.31 30.81 -1.94
N LEU A 408 31.08 29.66 -2.59
CA LEU A 408 32.03 28.54 -2.54
C LEU A 408 33.17 28.80 -3.54
N THR A 409 34.39 28.44 -3.15
CA THR A 409 35.57 28.50 -4.01
C THR A 409 35.51 27.46 -5.13
N SER A 410 36.24 27.67 -6.23
CA SER A 410 36.39 26.63 -7.26
C SER A 410 37.08 25.39 -6.67
N GLY A 411 36.55 24.22 -7.00
CA GLY A 411 37.03 22.94 -6.45
C GLY A 411 35.90 21.98 -6.05
N LYS A 412 36.26 20.97 -5.27
CA LYS A 412 35.34 20.01 -4.68
C LYS A 412 35.18 20.32 -3.19
N HIS A 413 33.94 20.33 -2.75
CA HIS A 413 33.56 20.56 -1.35
C HIS A 413 32.76 19.37 -0.84
N GLY A 414 33.27 18.69 0.18
CA GLY A 414 32.55 17.60 0.85
C GLY A 414 31.26 18.09 1.49
N ALA A 415 30.23 17.24 1.52
CA ALA A 415 28.98 17.51 2.19
C ALA A 415 28.50 16.29 2.98
N ALA A 416 27.92 16.53 4.15
CA ALA A 416 27.41 15.46 5.01
C ALA A 416 26.21 15.89 5.85
N ILE A 417 25.43 14.90 6.30
CA ILE A 417 24.55 15.04 7.45
C ILE A 417 25.31 14.57 8.68
N VAL A 418 25.37 15.39 9.73
CA VAL A 418 26.04 15.07 11.00
C VAL A 418 25.04 14.81 12.12
N GLU A 419 25.46 14.12 13.18
CA GLU A 419 24.56 13.61 14.20
C GLU A 419 23.90 14.68 15.10
N THR A 420 24.49 15.86 15.26
CA THR A 420 24.01 16.89 16.19
C THR A 420 23.15 17.96 15.50
N SER A 421 22.26 18.60 16.28
CA SER A 421 21.53 19.82 15.89
C SER A 421 22.23 21.11 16.34
N SER A 422 23.42 21.02 16.95
CA SER A 422 24.07 22.17 17.60
C SER A 422 25.03 22.86 16.63
N LEU A 423 24.69 24.09 16.25
CA LEU A 423 25.57 25.00 15.53
C LEU A 423 26.43 25.87 16.49
N GLY A 424 26.60 25.43 17.76
CA GLY A 424 27.37 26.14 18.78
C GLY A 424 28.87 26.22 18.45
N ASP A 425 29.51 27.31 18.88
CA ASP A 425 30.96 27.59 18.76
C ASP A 425 31.53 27.40 17.34
N ALA A 426 30.98 28.13 16.36
CA ALA A 426 31.52 28.17 15.01
C ALA A 426 31.67 26.75 14.40
N CYS A 427 30.59 25.97 14.46
CA CYS A 427 30.55 24.59 13.93
C CYS A 427 31.51 23.58 14.63
N GLN A 428 32.13 23.93 15.76
CA GLN A 428 33.01 23.01 16.49
C GLN A 428 32.26 21.87 17.21
N GLY A 429 30.95 22.02 17.41
CA GLY A 429 30.07 21.02 18.07
C GLY A 429 29.26 20.12 17.13
N LEU A 430 29.58 20.07 15.84
CA LEU A 430 28.79 19.35 14.82
C LEU A 430 28.75 17.83 15.01
N GLY A 431 29.68 17.26 15.78
CA GLY A 431 29.78 15.81 15.99
C GLY A 431 30.24 15.08 14.73
N LYS A 432 30.01 13.77 14.67
CA LYS A 432 30.42 12.92 13.55
C LYS A 432 29.36 12.89 12.45
N HIS A 433 29.74 12.39 11.27
CA HIS A 433 28.79 12.03 10.23
C HIS A 433 27.71 11.10 10.82
N PHE A 434 26.47 11.31 10.38
CA PHE A 434 25.34 10.51 10.84
C PHE A 434 25.51 9.05 10.38
N ASN A 435 25.81 8.18 11.34
CA ASN A 435 26.19 6.79 11.10
C ASN A 435 25.48 5.84 12.09
N PRO A 436 24.15 5.72 12.04
CA PRO A 436 23.40 4.83 12.92
C PRO A 436 23.78 3.35 12.75
N SER A 437 24.33 2.95 11.60
CA SER A 437 24.71 1.55 11.33
C SER A 437 26.17 1.21 11.64
N GLY A 438 26.97 2.17 12.14
CA GLY A 438 28.37 1.94 12.50
C GLY A 438 29.27 1.50 11.34
N LYS A 439 29.02 2.03 10.14
CA LYS A 439 29.78 1.76 8.91
C LYS A 439 31.04 2.62 8.82
N ASN A 440 31.92 2.30 7.87
CA ASN A 440 33.04 3.19 7.53
C ASN A 440 32.55 4.32 6.62
N HIS A 441 33.34 5.39 6.50
CA HIS A 441 33.12 6.41 5.48
C HIS A 441 33.24 5.81 4.07
N GLY A 442 32.37 6.25 3.15
CA GLY A 442 32.38 5.78 1.77
C GLY A 442 31.68 6.72 0.79
N SER A 443 31.80 6.44 -0.51
CA SER A 443 31.08 7.21 -1.53
C SER A 443 29.56 7.06 -1.38
N PRO A 444 28.73 8.00 -1.88
CA PRO A 444 27.27 7.90 -1.79
C PRO A 444 26.66 6.63 -2.41
N SER A 445 27.37 6.01 -3.36
CA SER A 445 26.98 4.77 -4.03
C SER A 445 27.56 3.51 -3.39
N ALA A 446 28.42 3.63 -2.37
CA ALA A 446 29.01 2.49 -1.68
C ALA A 446 28.01 1.81 -0.75
N GLU A 447 28.08 0.48 -0.70
CA GLU A 447 27.31 -0.33 0.26
C GLU A 447 27.77 -0.06 1.71
N ASP A 448 29.09 -0.05 1.92
CA ASP A 448 29.74 0.36 3.17
C ASP A 448 30.06 1.87 3.12
N ARG A 449 29.18 2.66 3.75
CA ARG A 449 29.29 4.13 3.91
C ARG A 449 28.48 4.55 5.14
N HIS A 450 28.77 5.71 5.72
CA HIS A 450 27.80 6.32 6.64
C HIS A 450 26.54 6.73 5.86
N GLU A 451 25.40 6.66 6.52
CA GLU A 451 24.14 7.13 5.95
C GLU A 451 24.19 8.63 5.61
N GLY A 452 24.91 9.40 6.42
CA GLY A 452 25.12 10.83 6.26
C GLY A 452 26.13 11.25 5.18
N ASP A 453 26.88 10.34 4.57
CA ASP A 453 27.86 10.67 3.53
C ASP A 453 27.15 11.08 2.23
N LEU A 454 27.33 12.33 1.77
CA LEU A 454 26.70 12.86 0.55
C LEU A 454 27.69 13.05 -0.60
N GLY A 455 28.99 13.00 -0.33
CA GLY A 455 30.04 13.18 -1.33
C GLY A 455 30.33 14.66 -1.60
N ASN A 456 30.73 14.97 -2.84
CA ASN A 456 31.25 16.28 -3.22
C ASN A 456 30.24 17.15 -3.99
N ILE A 457 30.17 18.42 -3.63
CA ILE A 457 29.69 19.52 -4.47
C ILE A 457 30.86 19.93 -5.38
N ILE A 458 30.63 19.99 -6.70
CA ILE A 458 31.67 20.37 -7.67
C ILE A 458 31.41 21.80 -8.15
N VAL A 459 32.37 22.68 -7.91
CA VAL A 459 32.35 24.09 -8.31
C VAL A 459 33.38 24.29 -9.43
N TYR A 460 32.91 24.43 -10.66
CA TYR A 460 33.80 24.65 -11.81
C TYR A 460 34.34 26.09 -11.85
N ASP A 461 33.46 27.07 -11.67
CA ASP A 461 33.78 28.50 -11.65
C ASP A 461 33.10 29.15 -10.44
N GLU A 462 33.61 30.29 -9.98
CA GLU A 462 33.00 31.14 -8.94
C GLU A 462 31.72 31.84 -9.46
N LYS A 463 30.74 31.05 -9.86
CA LYS A 463 29.41 31.54 -10.22
C LYS A 463 28.76 32.20 -9.01
N GLU A 464 27.93 33.21 -9.27
CA GLU A 464 27.14 33.84 -8.20
C GLU A 464 26.25 32.84 -7.45
N VAL A 465 25.77 31.77 -8.12
CA VAL A 465 24.96 30.71 -7.53
C VAL A 465 25.41 29.34 -8.01
N ILE A 466 25.72 28.45 -7.07
CA ILE A 466 26.02 27.02 -7.26
C ILE A 466 24.77 26.22 -6.91
N GLU A 467 24.30 25.38 -7.82
CA GLU A 467 23.20 24.44 -7.58
C GLU A 467 23.74 23.02 -7.45
N PHE A 468 23.18 22.25 -6.52
CA PHE A 468 23.53 20.84 -6.33
C PHE A 468 22.32 20.00 -5.95
N THR A 469 22.39 18.71 -6.27
CA THR A 469 21.38 17.73 -5.88
C THR A 469 22.05 16.50 -5.28
N PHE A 470 21.60 16.10 -4.09
CA PHE A 470 21.91 14.81 -3.50
C PHE A 470 20.67 13.93 -3.45
N VAL A 471 20.87 12.61 -3.54
CA VAL A 471 19.79 11.62 -3.42
C VAL A 471 20.27 10.52 -2.48
N SER A 472 19.45 10.18 -1.50
CA SER A 472 19.74 9.10 -0.54
C SER A 472 18.54 8.19 -0.35
N ASP A 473 18.77 6.89 -0.39
CA ASP A 473 17.85 5.83 0.01
C ASP A 473 18.03 5.41 1.48
N LYS A 474 19.07 5.92 2.15
CA LYS A 474 19.41 5.61 3.56
C LYS A 474 19.01 6.71 4.55
N LEU A 475 18.45 7.83 4.09
CA LEU A 475 18.06 8.98 4.92
C LEU A 475 16.57 9.27 4.78
N SER A 476 15.96 9.81 5.84
CA SER A 476 14.55 10.18 5.83
C SER A 476 14.22 11.41 6.68
N ILE A 477 13.23 12.19 6.26
CA ILE A 477 12.59 13.25 7.07
C ILE A 477 11.21 12.83 7.62
N GLU A 478 10.82 11.57 7.41
CA GLU A 478 9.57 11.02 7.91
C GLU A 478 9.83 10.22 9.20
N SER A 479 9.03 10.51 10.24
CA SER A 479 9.16 9.88 11.57
C SER A 479 8.91 8.36 11.58
N ILE A 480 8.36 7.79 10.50
CA ILE A 480 8.13 6.35 10.35
C ILE A 480 9.43 5.53 10.20
N SER A 481 10.55 6.20 9.88
CA SER A 481 11.88 5.59 9.75
C SER A 481 12.83 6.14 10.82
N PRO A 482 12.59 5.88 12.12
CA PRO A 482 13.29 6.56 13.21
C PRO A 482 14.81 6.35 13.20
N HIS A 483 15.29 5.19 12.74
CA HIS A 483 16.72 4.90 12.62
C HIS A 483 17.44 5.72 11.53
N HIS A 484 16.71 6.18 10.51
CA HIS A 484 17.24 6.93 9.37
C HIS A 484 16.81 8.40 9.39
N LEU A 485 16.14 8.82 10.47
CA LEU A 485 15.53 10.15 10.59
C LEU A 485 16.61 11.23 10.73
N ILE A 486 16.54 12.26 9.88
CA ILE A 486 17.47 13.41 9.90
C ILE A 486 16.88 14.66 10.56
N LEU A 487 15.61 14.63 11.00
CA LEU A 487 15.08 15.72 11.81
C LEU A 487 15.84 15.81 13.13
N GLY A 488 16.33 17.01 13.47
CA GLY A 488 17.22 17.21 14.62
C GLY A 488 18.70 16.99 14.31
N ARG A 489 19.10 17.02 13.04
CA ARG A 489 20.49 16.90 12.57
C ARG A 489 20.92 18.10 11.74
N THR A 490 22.21 18.21 11.46
CA THR A 490 22.78 19.33 10.69
C THR A 490 23.26 18.87 9.32
N PHE A 491 23.01 19.69 8.29
CA PHE A 491 23.64 19.58 6.98
C PHE A 491 24.88 20.49 6.95
N VAL A 492 26.02 19.95 6.53
CA VAL A 492 27.32 20.63 6.56
C VAL A 492 27.95 20.59 5.17
N ILE A 493 28.57 21.69 4.78
CA ILE A 493 29.50 21.78 3.64
C ILE A 493 30.88 22.04 4.20
N TYR A 494 31.89 21.36 3.67
CA TYR A 494 33.29 21.45 4.10
C TYR A 494 34.17 22.18 3.08
N GLU A 495 35.30 22.71 3.54
CA GLU A 495 36.27 23.45 2.73
C GLU A 495 37.00 22.54 1.73
N GLY A 496 37.23 21.28 2.08
CA GLY A 496 38.02 20.33 1.31
C GLY A 496 37.19 19.30 0.54
N GLU A 497 37.89 18.55 -0.32
CA GLU A 497 37.35 17.40 -1.04
C GLU A 497 37.08 16.24 -0.08
N ASP A 498 35.93 15.60 -0.25
CA ASP A 498 35.65 14.27 0.29
C ASP A 498 36.35 13.22 -0.58
N ASP A 499 37.35 12.54 0.01
CA ASP A 499 38.13 11.48 -0.64
C ASP A 499 37.37 10.14 -0.77
N LEU A 500 36.10 10.10 -0.35
CA LEU A 500 35.17 8.99 -0.44
C LEU A 500 35.62 7.74 0.32
N GLY A 501 36.47 7.90 1.33
CA GLY A 501 37.05 6.78 2.08
C GLY A 501 38.17 6.04 1.34
N LEU A 502 38.74 6.65 0.30
CA LEU A 502 39.78 6.04 -0.56
C LEU A 502 41.20 6.58 -0.28
N GLY A 503 41.33 7.57 0.60
CA GLY A 503 42.60 8.15 1.01
C GLY A 503 43.40 7.26 1.95
N LEU A 504 44.68 7.60 2.11
CA LEU A 504 45.62 6.92 3.01
C LEU A 504 45.61 7.48 4.44
N SER A 505 44.98 8.64 4.65
CA SER A 505 44.85 9.27 5.97
C SER A 505 43.93 8.42 6.86
N SER A 506 44.22 8.38 8.16
CA SER A 506 43.31 7.78 9.15
C SER A 506 41.92 8.40 9.13
N ASN A 507 41.82 9.69 8.76
CA ASN A 507 40.56 10.41 8.68
C ASN A 507 39.73 10.04 7.44
N SER A 508 40.35 9.46 6.41
CA SER A 508 39.62 9.05 5.20
C SER A 508 38.46 8.10 5.52
N LYS A 509 38.67 7.12 6.41
CA LYS A 509 37.62 6.18 6.86
C LYS A 509 36.63 6.78 7.87
N VAL A 510 36.86 8.00 8.34
CA VAL A 510 36.07 8.65 9.40
C VAL A 510 35.19 9.78 8.85
N ASP A 511 35.72 10.60 7.95
CA ASP A 511 35.02 11.79 7.44
C ASP A 511 35.38 12.12 5.98
N GLY A 512 36.09 11.24 5.28
CA GLY A 512 36.55 11.50 3.92
C GLY A 512 37.68 12.53 3.84
N ASN A 513 38.30 12.89 4.98
CA ASN A 513 39.37 13.88 5.09
C ASN A 513 38.98 15.27 4.55
N VAL A 514 37.73 15.66 4.77
CA VAL A 514 37.07 16.86 4.21
C VAL A 514 37.51 18.21 4.79
N GLY A 515 38.23 18.22 5.91
CA GLY A 515 38.69 19.46 6.55
C GLY A 515 37.60 20.16 7.38
N LYS A 516 37.64 21.50 7.44
CA LYS A 516 36.71 22.29 8.28
C LYS A 516 35.39 22.62 7.56
N PRO A 517 34.29 22.82 8.29
CA PRO A 517 33.04 23.39 7.76
C PRO A 517 33.25 24.81 7.18
N VAL A 518 32.43 25.20 6.20
CA VAL A 518 32.47 26.55 5.58
C VAL A 518 31.18 27.35 5.74
#